data_AF-A0A378T3L1-F1
#
_entry.id   AF-A0A378T3L1-F1
#
_cell.length_a   1.000
_cell.length_b   1.000
_cell.length_c   1.000
_cell.angle_alpha   90.00
_cell.angle_beta   90.00
_cell.angle_gamma   90.00
#
_symmetry.space_group_name_H-M   'P 1'
#
loop_
_entity.id
_entity.type
_entity.pdbx_description
1 polymer ?
#
loop_
_entity_poly.entity_id
_entity_poly.type
_entity_poly.pdbx_seq_one_letter_code
_entity_poly.pdbx_strand_id
1 'polypeptide(L)'
;MQLTFGHEIEGFRTELVAFLDEHLPPEASTVERISSSAYLPDWARQWQRTMFDHGWLQPGNAPEFGGRNAGIVEQYVYFQELGATTRRCDCSDLRR
;
A
#
# COMPACT_ATOMS: atom_id res chain seq x y z
N MET A 1 -26.98 4.83 11.05
CA MET A 1 -25.83 4.17 10.40
C MET A 1 -24.66 5.15 10.46
N GLN A 2 -23.55 4.78 11.07
CA GLN A 2 -22.31 5.57 11.03
C GLN A 2 -21.53 5.17 9.77
N LEU A 3 -21.22 6.15 8.91
CA LEU A 3 -20.55 5.93 7.62
C LEU A 3 -19.08 6.39 7.63
N THR A 4 -18.65 7.03 8.72
CA THR A 4 -17.30 7.56 8.88
C THR A 4 -16.59 6.87 10.04
N PHE A 5 -15.28 6.67 9.93
CA PHE A 5 -14.50 6.15 11.04
C PHE A 5 -14.27 7.23 12.12
N GLY A 6 -13.84 6.80 13.30
CA GLY A 6 -13.38 7.73 14.34
C GLY A 6 -12.05 8.39 13.98
N HIS A 7 -11.70 9.46 14.69
CA HIS A 7 -10.51 10.27 14.41
C HIS A 7 -9.20 9.48 14.38
N GLU A 8 -9.05 8.45 15.21
CA GLU A 8 -7.83 7.62 15.25
C GLU A 8 -7.60 6.89 13.91
N ILE A 9 -8.66 6.29 13.37
CA ILE A 9 -8.61 5.56 12.10
C ILE A 9 -8.45 6.51 10.91
N GLU A 10 -9.06 7.71 10.97
CA GLU A 10 -8.84 8.75 9.95
C GLU A 10 -7.41 9.33 10.02
N GLY A 11 -6.81 9.38 11.21
CA GLY A 11 -5.39 9.69 11.38
C GLY A 11 -4.50 8.65 10.70
N PHE A 12 -4.75 7.36 10.97
CA PHE A 12 -4.06 6.25 10.31
C PHE A 12 -4.21 6.30 8.78
N ARG A 13 -5.43 6.56 8.28
CA ARG A 13 -5.71 6.74 6.85
C ARG A 13 -4.86 7.87 6.27
N THR A 14 -4.82 9.01 6.94
CA THR A 14 -4.10 10.20 6.48
C THR A 14 -2.60 9.93 6.39
N GLU A 15 -2.03 9.26 7.40
CA GLU A 15 -0.62 8.85 7.38
C GLU A 15 -0.30 7.91 6.21
N LEU A 16 -1.16 6.91 5.97
CA LEU A 16 -0.98 5.98 4.87
C LEU A 16 -1.05 6.70 3.51
N VAL A 17 -2.04 7.57 3.31
CA VAL A 17 -2.19 8.31 2.06
C VAL A 17 -1.00 9.23 1.82
N ALA A 18 -0.51 9.93 2.84
CA ALA A 18 0.68 10.77 2.73
C ALA A 18 1.92 9.94 2.34
N PHE A 19 2.11 8.78 2.97
CA PHE A 19 3.19 7.86 2.63
C PHE A 19 3.08 7.36 1.18
N LEU A 20 1.87 6.99 0.72
CA LEU A 20 1.65 6.55 -0.64
C LEU A 20 1.93 7.67 -1.64
N ASP A 21 1.44 8.89 -1.39
CA ASP A 21 1.68 10.05 -2.26
C ASP A 21 3.18 10.40 -2.37
N GLU A 22 3.97 10.18 -1.32
CA GLU A 22 5.42 10.45 -1.31
C GLU A 22 6.25 9.33 -1.96
N HIS A 23 5.90 8.06 -1.70
CA HIS A 23 6.79 6.94 -1.98
C HIS A 23 6.31 6.00 -3.10
N LEU A 24 5.09 6.15 -3.60
CA LEU A 24 4.61 5.30 -4.69
C LEU A 24 5.58 5.38 -5.89
N PRO A 25 6.01 4.22 -6.43
CA PRO A 25 6.85 4.22 -7.61
C PRO A 25 6.08 4.85 -8.78
N PRO A 26 6.69 5.78 -9.54
CA PRO A 26 6.04 6.38 -10.70
C PRO A 26 5.62 5.31 -11.71
N GLU A 27 4.47 5.48 -12.35
CA GLU A 27 3.91 4.50 -13.32
C GLU A 27 4.90 4.13 -14.44
N ALA A 28 5.66 5.12 -14.94
CA ALA A 28 6.69 4.90 -15.95
C ALA A 28 7.82 3.95 -15.50
N SER A 29 8.02 3.79 -14.19
CA SER A 29 9.00 2.86 -13.60
C SER A 29 8.44 1.46 -13.33
N THR A 30 7.11 1.30 -13.39
CA THR A 30 6.40 0.05 -13.06
C THR A 30 5.86 -0.70 -14.28
N VAL A 31 6.37 -0.39 -15.48
CA VAL A 31 5.92 -0.99 -16.76
C VAL A 31 6.15 -2.51 -16.78
N GLU A 32 7.25 -2.96 -16.17
CA GLU A 32 7.56 -4.38 -16.08
C GLU A 32 6.67 -5.07 -15.04
N ARG A 33 5.84 -6.02 -15.47
CA ARG A 33 4.88 -6.69 -14.58
C ARG A 33 5.51 -7.83 -13.76
N ILE A 34 5.01 -7.99 -12.54
CA ILE A 34 5.19 -9.20 -11.72
C ILE A 34 4.48 -10.35 -12.44
N SER A 35 5.22 -11.37 -12.87
CA SER A 35 4.70 -12.48 -13.69
C SER A 35 4.45 -13.77 -12.90
N SER A 36 5.08 -13.91 -11.72
CA SER A 36 4.93 -15.06 -10.84
C SER A 36 5.31 -14.69 -9.41
N SER A 37 5.01 -15.57 -8.44
CA SER A 37 5.43 -15.38 -7.04
C SER A 37 6.96 -15.38 -6.86
N ALA A 38 7.71 -15.98 -7.78
CA ALA A 38 9.17 -16.02 -7.75
C ALA A 38 9.82 -14.87 -8.55
N TYR A 39 9.07 -14.21 -9.44
CA TYR A 39 9.58 -13.14 -10.29
C TYR A 39 9.13 -11.77 -9.78
N LEU A 40 10.06 -11.04 -9.17
CA LEU A 40 9.87 -9.67 -8.69
C LEU A 40 10.84 -8.75 -9.44
N PRO A 41 10.34 -7.90 -10.36
CA PRO A 41 11.12 -6.83 -10.97
C PRO A 41 11.78 -5.93 -9.91
N ASP A 42 12.85 -5.24 -10.30
CA ASP A 42 13.63 -4.43 -9.36
C ASP A 42 12.81 -3.33 -8.70
N TRP A 43 11.90 -2.68 -9.43
CA TRP A 43 11.00 -1.66 -8.87
C TRP A 43 10.10 -2.27 -7.79
N ALA A 44 9.59 -3.48 -7.99
CA ALA A 44 8.69 -4.15 -7.04
C ALA A 44 9.45 -4.56 -5.78
N ARG A 45 10.71 -4.99 -5.92
CA ARG A 45 11.60 -5.28 -4.80
C ARG A 45 11.92 -4.03 -3.99
N GLN A 46 12.22 -2.91 -4.66
CA GLN A 46 12.47 -1.63 -4.00
C GLN A 46 11.23 -1.12 -3.27
N TRP A 47 10.06 -1.26 -3.89
CA TRP A 47 8.78 -0.93 -3.27
C TRP A 47 8.52 -1.74 -2.00
N GLN A 48 8.67 -3.07 -2.06
CA GLN A 48 8.51 -3.93 -0.88
C GLN A 48 9.47 -3.57 0.26
N ARG A 49 10.72 -3.18 -0.05
CA ARG A 49 11.68 -2.74 0.97
C ARG A 49 11.27 -1.40 1.58
N THR A 50 10.85 -0.43 0.76
CA THR A 50 10.35 0.86 1.24
C THR A 50 9.14 0.68 2.17
N MET A 51 8.20 -0.17 1.78
CA MET A 51 7.05 -0.54 2.62
C MET A 51 7.49 -1.19 3.94
N PHE A 52 8.49 -2.08 3.91
CA PHE A 52 9.01 -2.74 5.11
C PHE A 52 9.67 -1.75 6.07
N ASP A 53 10.56 -0.91 5.55
CA ASP A 53 11.35 0.05 6.32
C ASP A 53 10.44 1.09 7.02
N HIS A 54 9.26 1.36 6.46
CA HIS A 54 8.27 2.28 7.03
C HIS A 54 7.13 1.59 7.81
N GLY A 55 7.15 0.25 7.94
CA GLY A 55 6.15 -0.52 8.68
C GLY A 55 4.81 -0.72 7.96
N TRP A 56 4.76 -0.46 6.65
CA TRP A 56 3.57 -0.55 5.82
C TRP A 56 3.46 -1.87 5.05
N LEU A 57 4.49 -2.72 4.99
CA LEU A 57 4.45 -3.96 4.21
C LEU A 57 3.37 -4.93 4.72
N GLN A 58 3.30 -5.10 6.04
CA GLN A 58 2.32 -5.96 6.71
C GLN A 58 1.86 -5.28 8.00
N PRO A 59 0.95 -4.30 7.95
CA PRO A 59 0.67 -3.42 9.08
C PRO A 59 0.18 -4.15 10.35
N GLY A 60 -0.46 -5.32 10.21
CA GLY A 60 -0.88 -6.15 11.34
C GLY A 60 0.25 -6.85 12.10
N ASN A 61 1.47 -6.93 11.53
CA ASN A 61 2.62 -7.53 12.19
C ASN A 61 3.27 -6.56 13.20
N ALA A 62 4.13 -7.09 14.06
CA ALA A 62 4.99 -6.28 14.92
C ALA A 62 6.01 -5.45 14.09
N PRO A 63 6.51 -4.31 14.61
CA PRO A 63 7.42 -3.41 13.89
C PRO A 63 8.69 -4.09 13.36
N GLU A 64 9.27 -5.03 14.10
CA GLU A 64 10.46 -5.79 13.68
C GLU A 64 10.21 -6.68 12.46
N PHE A 65 8.95 -6.89 12.07
CA PHE A 65 8.53 -7.65 10.90
C PHE A 65 7.86 -6.77 9.83
N GLY A 66 8.15 -5.47 9.83
CA GLY A 66 7.66 -4.52 8.81
C GLY A 66 6.19 -4.16 8.97
N GLY A 67 5.69 -4.17 10.21
CA GLY A 67 4.32 -3.81 10.56
C GLY A 67 4.22 -2.68 11.58
N ARG A 68 3.02 -2.48 12.11
CA ARG A 68 2.67 -1.40 13.05
C ARG A 68 1.81 -1.88 14.23
N ASN A 69 1.65 -3.20 14.40
CA ASN A 69 0.65 -3.80 15.29
C ASN A 69 -0.78 -3.30 15.00
N ALA A 70 -1.10 -3.02 13.74
CA ALA A 70 -2.37 -2.43 13.35
C ALA A 70 -3.54 -3.36 13.66
N GLY A 71 -4.59 -2.80 14.27
CA GLY A 71 -5.84 -3.50 14.55
C GLY A 71 -6.63 -3.82 13.27
N ILE A 72 -7.69 -4.63 13.41
CA ILE A 72 -8.44 -5.13 12.24
C ILE A 72 -9.10 -4.02 11.41
N VAL A 73 -9.55 -2.92 12.04
CA VAL A 73 -10.18 -1.79 11.34
C VAL A 73 -9.13 -0.97 10.58
N GLU A 74 -7.94 -0.79 11.16
CA GLU A 74 -6.81 -0.14 10.48
C GLU A 74 -6.33 -0.96 9.29
N GLN A 75 -6.21 -2.28 9.44
CA GLN A 75 -5.90 -3.18 8.33
C GLN A 75 -6.95 -3.13 7.22
N TYR A 76 -8.24 -3.02 7.57
CA TYR A 76 -9.30 -2.81 6.60
C TYR A 76 -9.10 -1.51 5.80
N VAL A 77 -8.88 -0.39 6.48
CA VAL A 77 -8.60 0.91 5.83
C VAL A 77 -7.34 0.85 4.98
N TYR A 78 -6.29 0.18 5.44
CA TYR A 78 -5.06 -0.03 4.67
C TYR A 78 -5.34 -0.70 3.31
N PHE A 79 -6.08 -1.80 3.29
CA PHE A 79 -6.44 -2.46 2.04
C PHE A 79 -7.37 -1.62 1.16
N GLN A 80 -8.24 -0.79 1.76
CA GLN A 80 -9.07 0.15 1.01
C GLN A 80 -8.22 1.19 0.26
N GLU A 81 -7.25 1.82 0.92
CA GLU A 81 -6.41 2.86 0.30
C GLU A 81 -5.45 2.29 -0.75
N LEU A 82 -4.88 1.09 -0.51
CA LEU A 82 -4.10 0.39 -1.55
C LEU A 82 -4.94 0.11 -2.80
N GLY A 83 -6.19 -0.35 -2.62
CA GLY A 83 -7.11 -0.59 -3.75
C GLY A 83 -7.55 0.69 -4.45
N ALA A 84 -7.69 1.80 -3.72
CA ALA A 84 -8.02 3.11 -4.28
C ALA A 84 -6.86 3.67 -5.13
N THR A 85 -5.63 3.43 -4.69
CA THR A 85 -4.42 3.83 -5.41
C THR A 85 -4.32 3.16 -6.78
N THR A 86 -4.61 1.86 -6.88
CA THR A 86 -4.61 1.14 -8.17
C THR A 86 -5.62 1.71 -9.17
N ARG A 87 -6.69 2.36 -8.70
CA ARG A 87 -7.69 3.01 -9.59
C ARG A 87 -7.25 4.37 -10.11
N ARG A 88 -6.15 4.93 -9.59
CA ARG A 88 -5.53 6.15 -10.11
C ARG A 88 -4.63 5.86 -11.32
N CYS A 89 -4.22 4.60 -11.52
CA CYS A 89 -3.58 4.15 -12.75
C CYS A 89 -4.67 3.86 -13.80
N ASP A 90 -4.51 4.36 -15.02
CA ASP A 90 -5.52 4.22 -16.07
C ASP A 90 -5.72 2.73 -16.42
N CYS A 91 -6.95 2.26 -16.31
CA CYS A 91 -7.33 0.86 -16.52
C CYS A 91 -7.30 0.46 -18.02
N SER A 92 -7.04 1.42 -18.92
CA SER A 92 -6.86 1.18 -20.35
C SER A 92 -5.68 0.26 -20.67
N ASP A 93 -4.66 0.18 -19.81
CA ASP A 93 -3.45 -0.63 -20.05
C ASP A 93 -3.52 -2.06 -19.48
N LEU A 94 -4.58 -2.41 -18.73
CA LEU A 94 -4.77 -3.76 -18.17
C LEU A 94 -5.41 -4.75 -19.15
N ARG A 95 -5.72 -4.34 -20.38
CA ARG A 95 -6.15 -5.22 -21.49
C ARG A 95 -5.00 -5.50 -22.45
N ARG A 96 -3.95 -6.18 -21.99
CA ARG A 96 -3.03 -6.97 -22.84
C ARG A 96 -2.32 -8.08 -22.09
#